data_AF-A0A660VNM5-F1
#
_entry.id   AF-A0A660VNM5-F1
#
_cell.length_a   1.000
_cell.length_b   1.000
_cell.length_c   1.000
_cell.angle_alpha   90.00
_cell.angle_beta   90.00
_cell.angle_gamma   90.00
#
_symmetry.space_group_name_H-M   'P 1'
#
loop_
_entity.id
_entity.type
_entity.pdbx_description
1 polymer ?
#
loop_
_entity_poly.entity_id
_entity_poly.type
_entity_poly.pdbx_seq_one_letter_code
_entity_poly.pdbx_strand_id
1 'polypeptide(L)'
;MIKRIIDASLDNRLLVLVLWLLVVVLGVRSMGALPVDAVPDVTNVQVQILTNSPGLAPQEVESFITFPVESAMSGLPKVEEIRSVSKFGLSVVTVVFDEGTDIYWARQLIGERLMAARATIPQGYGEPELGPISTGLGEIYQFELQSETHSPMELRTLLDWVVNYQLRSVPGVVEVNAFGGELKTYQVTLDPAKLTSHGISVGQVFEAIEGNNRNVGGGYIVHADEQYLVRGEGLVQGLDDLARVVVARGERGTPVYLENLG
;
A
#
# COMPACT_ATOMS: atom_id res chain seq x y z
N MET A 1 3.07 -64.66 -3.70
CA MET A 1 3.84 -63.39 -3.84
C MET A 1 4.29 -62.87 -2.49
N ILE A 2 3.40 -62.65 -1.52
CA ILE A 2 3.76 -62.21 -0.15
C ILE A 2 4.79 -63.13 0.52
N LYS A 3 4.58 -64.46 0.43
CA LYS A 3 5.53 -65.46 0.97
C LYS A 3 6.97 -65.26 0.47
N ARG A 4 7.14 -65.02 -0.84
CA ARG A 4 8.47 -64.76 -1.45
C ARG A 4 9.12 -63.47 -0.94
N ILE A 5 8.34 -62.43 -0.63
CA ILE A 5 8.87 -61.17 -0.08
C ILE A 5 9.35 -61.39 1.35
N ILE A 6 8.58 -62.15 2.15
CA ILE A 6 8.94 -62.51 3.52
C ILE A 6 10.20 -63.38 3.53
N ASP A 7 10.22 -64.44 2.73
CA ASP A 7 11.37 -65.36 2.63
C ASP A 7 12.63 -64.58 2.20
N ALA A 8 12.53 -63.74 1.16
CA ALA A 8 13.65 -62.90 0.70
C ALA A 8 14.11 -61.85 1.74
N SER A 9 13.20 -61.32 2.56
CA SER A 9 13.52 -60.37 3.63
C SER A 9 14.22 -61.06 4.80
N LEU A 10 13.84 -62.29 5.13
CA LEU A 10 14.46 -63.10 6.18
C LEU A 10 15.85 -63.57 5.77
N ASP A 11 16.02 -64.01 4.52
CA ASP A 11 17.31 -64.42 3.96
C ASP A 11 18.31 -63.25 3.90
N ASN A 12 17.82 -62.02 3.67
CA ASN A 12 18.62 -60.80 3.57
C ASN A 12 18.49 -59.87 4.80
N ARG A 13 18.36 -60.42 6.01
CA ARG A 13 18.12 -59.68 7.26
C ARG A 13 19.03 -58.45 7.48
N LEU A 14 20.31 -58.53 7.09
CA LEU A 14 21.27 -57.43 7.24
C LEU A 14 20.92 -56.26 6.30
N LEU A 15 20.59 -56.56 5.04
CA LEU A 15 20.16 -55.57 4.05
C LEU A 15 18.90 -54.84 4.54
N VAL A 16 17.93 -55.59 5.08
CA VAL A 16 16.69 -55.04 5.62
C VAL A 16 16.97 -54.09 6.79
N LEU A 17 17.86 -54.46 7.71
CA LEU A 17 18.26 -53.59 8.83
C LEU A 17 18.95 -52.30 8.37
N VAL A 18 19.84 -52.39 7.36
CA VAL A 18 20.51 -51.21 6.79
C VAL A 18 19.50 -50.30 6.09
N LEU A 19 18.58 -50.86 5.30
CA LEU A 19 17.51 -50.09 4.65
C LEU A 19 16.58 -49.43 5.67
N TRP A 20 16.20 -50.14 6.74
CA TRP A 20 15.40 -49.58 7.81
C TRP A 20 16.14 -48.44 8.53
N LEU A 21 17.42 -48.62 8.85
CA LEU A 21 18.25 -47.58 9.47
C LEU A 21 18.34 -46.35 8.56
N LEU A 22 18.51 -46.57 7.25
CA LEU A 22 18.53 -45.49 6.25
C LEU A 22 17.20 -44.73 6.22
N VAL A 23 16.06 -45.41 6.27
CA VAL A 23 14.73 -44.78 6.39
C VAL A 23 14.61 -43.98 7.69
N VAL A 24 15.08 -44.50 8.82
CA VAL A 24 15.05 -43.79 10.11
C VAL A 24 15.92 -42.53 10.05
N VAL A 25 17.15 -42.63 9.52
CA VAL A 25 18.05 -41.47 9.39
C VAL A 25 17.47 -40.42 8.45
N LEU A 26 16.91 -40.83 7.31
CA LEU A 26 16.22 -39.92 6.39
C LEU A 26 14.97 -39.30 7.05
N GLY A 27 14.20 -40.08 7.80
CA GLY A 27 13.01 -39.61 8.51
C GLY A 27 13.34 -38.58 9.58
N VAL A 28 14.35 -38.83 10.41
CA VAL A 28 14.84 -37.87 11.42
C VAL A 28 15.38 -36.61 10.76
N ARG A 29 16.12 -36.73 9.65
CA ARG A 29 16.59 -35.57 8.88
C ARG A 29 15.42 -34.76 8.31
N SER A 30 14.41 -35.42 7.76
CA SER A 30 13.23 -34.76 7.19
C SER A 30 12.37 -34.09 8.26
N MET A 31 12.30 -34.65 9.47
CA MET A 31 11.55 -34.07 10.59
C MET A 31 12.06 -32.67 10.96
N GLY A 32 13.37 -32.42 10.82
CA GLY A 32 13.96 -31.09 11.07
C GLY A 32 13.73 -30.06 9.96
N ALA A 33 13.31 -30.50 8.76
CA ALA A 33 13.08 -29.62 7.61
C ALA A 33 11.59 -29.40 7.30
N LEU A 34 10.70 -30.06 8.04
CA LEU A 34 9.26 -29.99 7.82
C LEU A 34 8.71 -28.66 8.37
N PRO A 35 8.08 -27.81 7.54
CA PRO A 35 7.49 -26.58 8.02
C PRO A 35 6.34 -26.90 8.97
N VAL A 36 6.36 -26.30 10.15
CA VAL A 36 5.34 -26.47 11.18
C VAL A 36 4.54 -25.19 11.28
N ASP A 37 3.22 -25.31 11.23
CA ASP A 37 2.29 -24.22 11.50
C ASP A 37 1.34 -24.66 12.63
N ALA A 38 0.83 -23.70 13.38
CA ALA A 38 -0.08 -23.95 14.51
C ALA A 38 -1.47 -24.39 14.03
N VAL A 39 -1.90 -23.87 12.88
CA VAL A 39 -3.20 -24.16 12.27
C VAL A 39 -3.05 -24.29 10.75
N PRO A 40 -3.85 -25.14 10.10
CA PRO A 40 -3.91 -25.15 8.64
C PRO A 40 -4.53 -23.85 8.13
N ASP A 41 -4.07 -23.38 6.98
CA ASP A 41 -4.73 -22.28 6.27
C ASP A 41 -6.09 -22.76 5.73
N VAL A 42 -7.15 -22.11 6.20
CA VAL A 42 -8.55 -22.35 5.81
C VAL A 42 -9.13 -21.17 5.03
N THR A 43 -8.29 -20.24 4.61
CA THR A 43 -8.73 -19.07 3.85
C THR A 43 -9.00 -19.42 2.40
N ASN A 44 -10.00 -18.75 1.82
CA ASN A 44 -10.32 -18.84 0.41
C ASN A 44 -9.29 -18.08 -0.44
N VAL A 45 -9.17 -18.46 -1.71
CA VAL A 45 -8.36 -17.70 -2.67
C VAL A 45 -9.12 -16.43 -3.01
N GLN A 46 -8.65 -15.29 -2.51
CA GLN A 46 -9.32 -14.01 -2.72
C GLN A 46 -8.34 -12.90 -3.08
N VAL A 47 -8.82 -11.94 -3.86
CA VAL A 47 -8.08 -10.72 -4.21
C VAL A 47 -8.92 -9.53 -3.80
N GLN A 48 -8.33 -8.65 -3.00
CA GLN A 48 -8.96 -7.40 -2.61
C GLN A 48 -8.55 -6.27 -3.55
N ILE A 49 -9.49 -5.38 -3.82
CA ILE A 49 -9.33 -4.15 -4.57
C ILE A 49 -9.75 -3.02 -3.63
N LEU A 50 -8.84 -2.10 -3.38
CA LEU A 50 -9.01 -1.00 -2.44
C LEU A 50 -9.03 0.31 -3.22
N THR A 51 -10.00 1.17 -2.93
CA THR A 51 -10.03 2.54 -3.50
C THR A 51 -10.26 3.53 -2.39
N ASN A 52 -9.27 4.39 -2.15
CA ASN A 52 -9.35 5.49 -1.20
C ASN A 52 -9.89 6.74 -1.89
N SER A 53 -11.00 7.29 -1.40
CA SER A 53 -11.60 8.52 -1.93
C SER A 53 -12.04 9.45 -0.80
N PRO A 54 -11.10 10.14 -0.15
CA PRO A 54 -11.41 10.98 1.00
C PRO A 54 -12.52 11.99 0.68
N GLY A 55 -13.55 12.04 1.50
CA GLY A 55 -14.64 13.04 1.40
C GLY A 55 -15.93 12.57 0.74
N LEU A 56 -15.98 11.39 0.11
CA LEU A 56 -17.23 10.85 -0.45
C LEU A 56 -18.08 10.12 0.60
N ALA A 57 -19.40 10.33 0.54
CA ALA A 57 -20.36 9.58 1.33
C ALA A 57 -20.44 8.11 0.85
N PRO A 58 -20.85 7.15 1.71
CA PRO A 58 -20.93 5.74 1.33
C PRO A 58 -21.75 5.46 0.06
N GLN A 59 -22.84 6.21 -0.15
CA GLN A 59 -23.69 6.09 -1.35
C GLN A 59 -22.96 6.55 -2.61
N GLU A 60 -22.19 7.64 -2.51
CA GLU A 60 -21.39 8.15 -3.63
C GLU A 60 -20.23 7.20 -3.95
N VAL A 61 -19.57 6.66 -2.92
CA VAL A 61 -18.54 5.63 -3.08
C VAL A 61 -19.12 4.40 -3.79
N GLU A 62 -20.31 3.95 -3.39
CA GLU A 62 -20.97 2.83 -4.05
C GLU A 62 -21.20 3.11 -5.54
N SER A 63 -21.84 4.22 -5.86
CA SER A 63 -22.30 4.49 -7.23
C SER A 63 -21.18 4.88 -8.18
N PHE A 64 -20.18 5.63 -7.70
CA PHE A 64 -19.09 6.15 -8.54
C PHE A 64 -17.84 5.28 -8.56
N ILE A 65 -17.65 4.39 -7.57
CA ILE A 65 -16.43 3.60 -7.42
C ILE A 65 -16.74 2.11 -7.34
N THR A 66 -17.44 1.68 -6.29
CA THR A 66 -17.65 0.26 -6.00
C THR A 66 -18.38 -0.45 -7.14
N PHE A 67 -19.48 0.13 -7.63
CA PHE A 67 -20.28 -0.46 -8.72
C PHE A 67 -19.50 -0.57 -10.04
N PRO A 68 -18.78 0.46 -10.53
CA PRO A 68 -17.89 0.33 -11.68
C PRO A 68 -16.82 -0.75 -11.51
N VAL A 69 -16.21 -0.87 -10.32
CA VAL A 69 -15.20 -1.90 -10.03
C VAL A 69 -15.82 -3.29 -10.09
N GLU A 70 -16.93 -3.52 -9.39
CA GLU A 70 -17.67 -4.80 -9.44
C GLU A 70 -18.09 -5.17 -10.86
N SER A 71 -18.66 -4.22 -11.60
CA SER A 71 -19.11 -4.42 -12.97
C SER A 71 -17.97 -4.85 -13.89
N ALA A 72 -16.78 -4.25 -13.73
CA ALA A 72 -15.59 -4.62 -14.49
C ALA A 72 -15.05 -6.02 -14.12
N MET A 73 -15.24 -6.45 -12.87
CA MET A 73 -14.88 -7.80 -12.40
C MET A 73 -15.94 -8.85 -12.75
N SER A 74 -17.12 -8.43 -13.20
CA SER A 74 -18.17 -9.35 -13.63
C SER A 74 -17.73 -10.16 -14.86
N GLY A 75 -18.10 -11.45 -14.85
CA GLY A 75 -17.74 -12.39 -15.92
C GLY A 75 -16.27 -12.82 -15.93
N LEU A 76 -15.52 -12.56 -14.86
CA LEU A 76 -14.23 -13.20 -14.65
C LEU A 76 -14.40 -14.73 -14.48
N PRO A 77 -13.60 -15.56 -15.17
CA PRO A 77 -13.62 -17.00 -14.97
C PRO A 77 -13.13 -17.40 -13.58
N LYS A 78 -13.66 -18.53 -13.08
CA LYS A 78 -13.31 -19.13 -11.78
C LYS A 78 -13.62 -18.26 -10.56
N VAL A 79 -14.54 -17.31 -10.70
CA VAL A 79 -15.03 -16.50 -9.58
C VAL A 79 -16.20 -17.23 -8.94
N GLU A 80 -16.08 -17.50 -7.65
CA GLU A 80 -17.14 -18.07 -6.82
C GLU A 80 -18.14 -16.97 -6.44
N GLU A 81 -17.63 -15.83 -5.95
CA GLU A 81 -18.43 -14.68 -5.56
C GLU A 81 -17.64 -13.37 -5.59
N ILE A 82 -18.35 -12.26 -5.69
CA ILE A 82 -17.81 -10.91 -5.53
C ILE A 82 -18.53 -10.28 -4.33
N ARG A 83 -17.76 -9.80 -3.36
CA ARG A 83 -18.25 -9.11 -2.18
C ARG A 83 -17.73 -7.69 -2.20
N SER A 84 -18.51 -6.75 -1.68
CA SER A 84 -18.07 -5.38 -1.57
C SER A 84 -18.58 -4.69 -0.32
N VAL A 85 -17.83 -3.68 0.11
CA VAL A 85 -18.18 -2.84 1.25
C VAL A 85 -17.81 -1.41 0.90
N SER A 86 -18.82 -0.54 0.84
CA SER A 86 -18.66 0.91 0.67
C SER A 86 -18.77 1.59 2.02
N LYS A 87 -17.69 2.28 2.44
CA LYS A 87 -17.63 3.10 3.65
C LYS A 87 -17.33 4.55 3.28
N PHE A 88 -17.43 5.45 4.25
CA PHE A 88 -17.06 6.85 4.05
C PHE A 88 -15.61 6.93 3.55
N GLY A 89 -15.46 7.47 2.34
CA GLY A 89 -14.20 7.61 1.63
C GLY A 89 -13.39 6.34 1.35
N LEU A 90 -14.00 5.15 1.40
CA LEU A 90 -13.31 3.88 1.15
C LEU A 90 -14.23 2.86 0.45
N SER A 91 -13.78 2.35 -0.69
CA SER A 91 -14.36 1.18 -1.36
C SER A 91 -13.45 -0.03 -1.16
N VAL A 92 -14.04 -1.15 -0.74
CA VAL A 92 -13.36 -2.46 -0.66
C VAL A 92 -14.16 -3.45 -1.48
N VAL A 93 -13.57 -3.96 -2.56
CA VAL A 93 -14.15 -5.04 -3.38
C VAL A 93 -13.27 -6.28 -3.23
N THR A 94 -13.86 -7.40 -2.84
CA THR A 94 -13.19 -8.69 -2.65
C THR A 94 -13.74 -9.67 -3.68
N VAL A 95 -12.86 -10.14 -4.56
CA VAL A 95 -13.18 -11.18 -5.55
C VAL A 95 -12.68 -12.51 -5.01
N VAL A 96 -13.60 -13.45 -4.80
CA VAL A 96 -13.31 -14.81 -4.31
C VAL A 96 -13.28 -15.76 -5.50
N PHE A 97 -12.23 -16.58 -5.59
CA PHE A 97 -12.03 -17.55 -6.65
C PHE A 97 -12.25 -18.99 -6.14
N ASP A 98 -12.57 -19.88 -7.08
CA ASP A 98 -12.65 -21.31 -6.85
C ASP A 98 -11.36 -21.84 -6.18
N GLU A 99 -11.51 -22.80 -5.26
CA GLU A 99 -10.39 -23.46 -4.58
C GLU A 99 -9.32 -23.97 -5.57
N GLY A 100 -8.05 -23.84 -5.17
CA GLY A 100 -6.91 -24.26 -5.99
C GLY A 100 -6.57 -23.33 -7.17
N THR A 101 -7.27 -22.21 -7.32
CA THR A 101 -6.89 -21.16 -8.28
C THR A 101 -5.56 -20.53 -7.87
N ASP A 102 -4.65 -20.38 -8.83
CA ASP A 102 -3.38 -19.67 -8.62
C ASP A 102 -3.65 -18.18 -8.35
N ILE A 103 -3.21 -17.71 -7.18
CA ILE A 103 -3.44 -16.33 -6.73
C ILE A 103 -2.76 -15.28 -7.63
N TYR A 104 -1.59 -15.59 -8.20
CA TYR A 104 -0.89 -14.67 -9.09
C TYR A 104 -1.60 -14.57 -10.44
N TRP A 105 -2.12 -15.69 -10.94
CA TRP A 105 -2.97 -15.68 -12.13
C TRP A 105 -4.24 -14.85 -11.91
N ALA A 106 -4.92 -15.05 -10.78
CA ALA A 106 -6.12 -14.29 -10.41
C ALA A 106 -5.83 -12.78 -10.32
N ARG A 107 -4.72 -12.40 -9.67
CA ARG A 107 -4.29 -11.00 -9.54
C ARG A 107 -3.94 -10.36 -10.89
N GLN A 108 -3.27 -11.09 -11.77
CA GLN A 108 -2.94 -10.59 -13.09
C GLN A 108 -4.21 -10.31 -13.90
N LEU A 109 -5.16 -11.25 -13.89
CA LEU A 109 -6.42 -11.12 -14.59
C LEU A 109 -7.26 -9.94 -14.04
N ILE A 110 -7.31 -9.77 -12.71
CA ILE A 110 -7.96 -8.60 -12.10
C ILE A 110 -7.24 -7.33 -12.51
N GLY A 111 -5.90 -7.29 -12.49
CA GLY A 111 -5.13 -6.13 -12.92
C GLY A 111 -5.45 -5.68 -14.34
N GLU A 112 -5.64 -6.62 -15.26
CA GLU A 112 -6.06 -6.33 -16.64
C GLU A 112 -7.47 -5.70 -16.70
N ARG A 113 -8.43 -6.20 -15.92
CA ARG A 113 -9.78 -5.63 -15.85
C ARG A 113 -9.86 -4.31 -15.09
N LEU A 114 -8.99 -4.12 -14.11
CA LEU A 114 -8.97 -2.94 -13.27
C LEU A 114 -8.67 -1.67 -14.08
N MET A 115 -7.89 -1.80 -15.16
CA MET A 115 -7.63 -0.71 -16.10
C MET A 115 -8.89 -0.17 -16.76
N ALA A 116 -9.87 -1.04 -17.07
CA ALA A 116 -11.16 -0.62 -17.61
C ALA A 116 -12.05 0.05 -16.55
N ALA A 117 -12.00 -0.44 -15.30
CA ALA A 117 -12.72 0.19 -14.19
C ALA A 117 -12.21 1.62 -13.94
N ARG A 118 -10.87 1.80 -13.94
CA ARG A 118 -10.19 3.10 -13.78
C ARG A 118 -10.67 4.15 -14.77
N ALA A 119 -10.97 3.75 -16.01
CA ALA A 119 -11.44 4.67 -17.04
C ALA A 119 -12.88 5.19 -16.79
N THR A 120 -13.68 4.47 -16.01
CA THR A 120 -15.07 4.83 -15.70
C THR A 120 -15.18 5.67 -14.42
N ILE A 121 -14.21 5.55 -13.50
CA ILE A 121 -14.19 6.30 -12.24
C ILE A 121 -13.85 7.77 -12.54
N PRO A 122 -14.64 8.74 -12.03
CA PRO A 122 -14.36 10.16 -12.20
C PRO A 122 -12.98 10.57 -11.66
N GLN A 123 -12.34 11.53 -12.34
CA GLN A 123 -11.07 12.08 -11.85
C GLN A 123 -11.23 12.71 -10.47
N GLY A 124 -10.27 12.43 -9.59
CA GLY A 124 -10.26 12.92 -8.21
C GLY A 124 -11.01 12.04 -7.20
N TYR A 125 -11.71 10.98 -7.63
CA TYR A 125 -12.45 10.06 -6.74
C TYR A 125 -11.61 8.85 -6.31
N GLY A 126 -10.28 8.95 -6.43
CA GLY A 126 -9.34 7.89 -6.09
C GLY A 126 -9.08 6.90 -7.23
N GLU A 127 -7.98 6.16 -7.09
CA GLU A 127 -7.62 5.09 -8.02
C GLU A 127 -7.76 3.73 -7.34
N PRO A 128 -8.45 2.76 -7.97
CA PRO A 128 -8.55 1.41 -7.43
C PRO A 128 -7.21 0.68 -7.58
N GLU A 129 -6.77 0.05 -6.51
CA GLU A 129 -5.49 -0.65 -6.39
C GLU A 129 -5.69 -2.08 -5.86
N LEU A 130 -4.80 -2.99 -6.24
CA LEU A 130 -4.80 -4.34 -5.69
C LEU A 130 -4.28 -4.32 -4.25
N GLY A 131 -5.07 -4.88 -3.33
CA GLY A 131 -4.66 -5.11 -1.96
C GLY A 131 -3.49 -6.09 -1.85
N PRO A 132 -2.91 -6.23 -0.64
CA PRO A 132 -1.82 -7.16 -0.37
C PRO A 132 -2.22 -8.62 -0.64
N ILE A 133 -1.24 -9.49 -0.87
CA ILE A 133 -1.42 -10.94 -0.95
C ILE A 133 -1.45 -11.50 0.47
N SER A 134 -2.50 -11.16 1.21
CA SER A 134 -2.69 -11.58 2.60
C SER A 134 -4.18 -11.75 2.91
N THR A 135 -4.48 -12.56 3.91
CA THR A 135 -5.84 -12.81 4.41
C THR A 135 -5.93 -12.40 5.88
N GLY A 136 -7.11 -12.54 6.49
CA GLY A 136 -7.28 -12.25 7.92
C GLY A 136 -6.42 -13.13 8.84
N LEU A 137 -5.91 -14.27 8.35
CA LEU A 137 -4.97 -15.13 9.09
C LEU A 137 -3.50 -14.72 8.89
N GLY A 138 -3.21 -13.77 8.00
CA GLY A 138 -1.84 -13.31 7.72
C GLY A 138 -1.27 -12.36 8.78
N GLU A 139 -2.03 -12.06 9.83
CA GLU A 139 -1.56 -11.25 10.95
C GLU A 139 -0.75 -12.11 11.93
N ILE A 140 0.58 -12.10 11.77
CA ILE A 140 1.50 -12.98 12.51
C ILE A 140 2.18 -12.31 13.71
N TYR A 141 2.33 -10.98 13.69
CA TYR A 141 3.07 -10.26 14.73
C TYR A 141 2.52 -8.85 14.91
N GLN A 142 2.10 -8.53 16.13
CA GLN A 142 1.68 -7.20 16.55
C GLN A 142 2.69 -6.64 17.55
N PHE A 143 3.03 -5.36 17.40
CA PHE A 143 3.89 -4.64 18.33
C PHE A 143 3.45 -3.19 18.43
N GLU A 144 3.93 -2.50 19.46
CA GLU A 144 3.71 -1.08 19.69
C GLU A 144 5.04 -0.35 19.84
N LEU A 145 5.06 0.93 19.46
CA LEU A 145 6.20 1.81 19.75
C LEU A 145 5.82 2.70 20.94
N GLN A 146 6.61 2.63 22.00
CA GLN A 146 6.44 3.45 23.20
C GLN A 146 7.69 4.30 23.45
N SER A 147 7.48 5.53 23.90
CA SER A 147 8.56 6.42 24.35
C SER A 147 8.04 7.42 25.37
N GLU A 148 8.85 7.71 26.40
CA GLU A 148 8.57 8.77 27.36
C GLU A 148 8.99 10.16 26.85
N THR A 149 9.80 10.21 25.77
CA THR A 149 10.43 11.45 25.27
C THR A 149 9.93 11.88 23.90
N HIS A 150 9.36 10.97 23.12
CA HIS A 150 8.89 11.24 21.76
C HIS A 150 7.37 11.34 21.72
N SER A 151 6.87 12.29 20.94
CA SER A 151 5.44 12.44 20.67
C SER A 151 4.88 11.28 19.82
N PRO A 152 3.55 11.03 19.87
CA PRO A 152 2.91 10.06 18.99
C PRO A 152 3.18 10.31 17.50
N MET A 153 3.34 11.56 17.10
CA MET A 153 3.68 11.95 15.72
C MET A 153 5.11 11.54 15.32
N GLU A 154 6.09 11.73 16.22
CA GLU A 154 7.48 11.32 15.98
C GLU A 154 7.59 9.79 15.94
N LEU A 155 6.91 9.09 16.84
CA LEU A 155 6.86 7.62 16.84
C LEU A 155 6.17 7.09 15.58
N ARG A 156 5.08 7.73 15.14
CA ARG A 156 4.42 7.38 13.88
C ARG A 156 5.34 7.60 12.67
N THR A 157 6.06 8.71 12.65
CA THR A 157 7.05 9.01 11.61
C THR A 157 8.17 7.96 11.61
N LEU A 158 8.69 7.58 12.77
CA LEU A 158 9.70 6.52 12.90
C LEU A 158 9.15 5.16 12.41
N LEU A 159 7.92 4.83 12.76
CA LEU A 159 7.25 3.61 12.33
C LEU A 159 7.19 3.55 10.80
N ASP A 160 6.65 4.59 10.17
CA ASP A 160 6.42 4.60 8.72
C ASP A 160 7.73 4.64 7.91
N TRP A 161 8.70 5.46 8.33
CA TRP A 161 9.90 5.73 7.53
C TRP A 161 11.12 4.88 7.88
N VAL A 162 11.13 4.20 9.03
CA VAL A 162 12.27 3.38 9.46
C VAL A 162 11.86 1.94 9.71
N VAL A 163 10.94 1.73 10.65
CA VAL A 163 10.59 0.37 11.11
C VAL A 163 9.88 -0.41 10.01
N ASN A 164 8.91 0.20 9.34
CA ASN A 164 8.12 -0.43 8.29
C ASN A 164 9.01 -0.91 7.12
N TYR A 165 9.93 -0.06 6.66
CA TYR A 165 10.88 -0.42 5.60
C TYR A 165 11.81 -1.59 5.98
N GLN A 166 12.29 -1.61 7.23
CA GLN A 166 13.13 -2.70 7.70
C GLN A 166 12.35 -4.02 7.82
N LEU A 167 11.13 -3.98 8.34
CA LEU A 167 10.30 -5.17 8.50
C LEU A 167 9.83 -5.74 7.16
N ARG A 168 9.46 -4.88 6.18
CA ARG A 168 9.12 -5.31 4.81
C ARG A 168 10.29 -5.98 4.07
N SER A 169 11.53 -5.77 4.51
CA SER A 169 12.70 -6.43 3.91
C SER A 169 12.85 -7.90 4.35
N VAL A 170 12.11 -8.33 5.37
CA VAL A 170 12.17 -9.70 5.88
C VAL A 170 11.44 -10.64 4.92
N PRO A 171 12.07 -11.75 4.46
CA PRO A 171 11.42 -12.72 3.59
C PRO A 171 10.11 -13.27 4.17
N GLY A 172 9.05 -13.27 3.36
CA GLY A 172 7.71 -13.71 3.76
C GLY A 172 6.81 -12.60 4.30
N VAL A 173 7.34 -11.40 4.58
CA VAL A 173 6.53 -10.24 4.97
C VAL A 173 6.00 -9.55 3.71
N VAL A 174 4.68 -9.61 3.52
CA VAL A 174 4.00 -8.96 2.39
C VAL A 174 3.69 -7.50 2.71
N GLU A 175 3.27 -7.23 3.95
CA GLU A 175 2.85 -5.91 4.38
C GLU A 175 3.08 -5.72 5.88
N VAL A 176 3.31 -4.46 6.27
CA VAL A 176 3.30 -4.03 7.67
C VAL A 176 2.32 -2.87 7.76
N ASN A 177 1.26 -3.10 8.55
CA ASN A 177 0.16 -2.18 8.73
C ASN A 177 0.39 -1.33 9.98
N ALA A 178 0.49 -0.03 9.80
CA ALA A 178 0.69 0.91 10.89
C ALA A 178 -0.66 1.45 11.35
N PHE A 179 -1.03 1.17 12.59
CA PHE A 179 -2.29 1.59 13.21
C PHE A 179 -2.04 2.58 14.36
N GLY A 180 -2.86 3.62 14.45
CA GLY A 180 -2.73 4.68 15.46
C GLY A 180 -1.60 5.68 15.19
N GLY A 181 -1.26 6.46 16.22
CA GLY A 181 -0.33 7.58 16.14
C GLY A 181 -0.90 8.82 15.42
N GLU A 182 -0.05 9.82 15.19
CA GLU A 182 -0.43 11.06 14.52
C GLU A 182 0.38 11.24 13.23
N LEU A 183 -0.30 11.44 12.10
CA LEU A 183 0.37 11.69 10.82
C LEU A 183 0.85 13.14 10.77
N LYS A 184 2.15 13.33 10.55
CA LYS A 184 2.74 14.66 10.35
C LYS A 184 2.14 15.32 9.12
N THR A 185 1.30 16.32 9.34
CA THR A 185 0.58 17.05 8.29
C THR A 185 0.83 18.55 8.43
N TYR A 186 1.14 19.22 7.33
CA TYR A 186 1.21 20.68 7.28
C TYR A 186 -0.19 21.22 6.99
N GLN A 187 -0.84 21.79 8.01
CA GLN A 187 -2.18 22.33 7.89
C GLN A 187 -2.14 23.86 7.78
N VAL A 188 -2.67 24.38 6.67
CA VAL A 188 -2.86 25.83 6.46
C VAL A 188 -4.28 26.20 6.88
N THR A 189 -4.41 27.00 7.94
CA THR A 189 -5.72 27.46 8.44
C THR A 189 -5.92 28.91 8.05
N LEU A 190 -6.82 29.16 7.11
CA LEU A 190 -7.05 30.50 6.56
C LEU A 190 -8.03 31.31 7.41
N ASP A 191 -7.74 32.60 7.58
CA ASP A 191 -8.63 33.57 8.22
C ASP A 191 -9.55 34.22 7.15
N PRO A 192 -10.88 33.98 7.19
CA PRO A 192 -11.82 34.54 6.21
C PRO A 192 -11.82 36.07 6.14
N ALA A 193 -11.53 36.77 7.26
CA ALA A 193 -11.48 38.22 7.29
C ALA A 193 -10.24 38.74 6.55
N LYS A 194 -9.09 38.08 6.72
CA LYS A 194 -7.85 38.43 6.01
C LYS A 194 -7.97 38.17 4.51
N LEU A 195 -8.55 37.05 4.11
CA LEU A 195 -8.85 36.74 2.71
C LEU A 195 -9.70 37.84 2.06
N THR A 196 -10.78 38.24 2.73
CA THR A 196 -11.69 39.29 2.25
C THR A 196 -10.98 40.65 2.15
N SER A 197 -10.17 41.02 3.14
CA SER A 197 -9.44 42.29 3.14
C SER A 197 -8.41 42.41 2.02
N HIS A 198 -7.85 41.28 1.57
CA HIS A 198 -6.91 41.22 0.45
C HIS A 198 -7.59 40.90 -0.89
N GLY A 199 -8.90 40.63 -0.91
CA GLY A 199 -9.63 40.21 -2.11
C GLY A 199 -9.17 38.88 -2.68
N ILE A 200 -8.65 37.97 -1.84
CA ILE A 200 -8.09 36.68 -2.25
C ILE A 200 -9.11 35.57 -2.01
N SER A 201 -9.34 34.73 -3.03
CA SER A 201 -10.19 33.56 -2.93
C SER A 201 -9.42 32.36 -2.37
N VAL A 202 -10.13 31.40 -1.76
CA VAL A 202 -9.54 30.15 -1.30
C VAL A 202 -8.90 29.37 -2.46
N GLY A 203 -9.51 29.40 -3.65
CA GLY A 203 -8.97 28.77 -4.86
C GLY A 203 -7.59 29.32 -5.25
N GLN A 204 -7.39 30.64 -5.14
CA GLN A 204 -6.08 31.25 -5.40
C GLN A 204 -5.01 30.79 -4.42
N VAL A 205 -5.37 30.56 -3.15
CA VAL A 205 -4.45 30.00 -2.17
C VAL A 205 -4.03 28.58 -2.57
N PHE A 206 -4.99 27.74 -2.97
CA PHE A 206 -4.71 26.37 -3.44
C PHE A 206 -3.76 26.38 -4.65
N GLU A 207 -4.07 27.17 -5.68
CA GLU A 207 -3.23 27.29 -6.88
C GLU A 207 -1.82 27.80 -6.55
N ALA A 208 -1.70 28.75 -5.62
CA ALA A 208 -0.41 29.28 -5.19
C ALA A 208 0.42 28.22 -4.48
N ILE A 209 -0.15 27.44 -3.56
CA ILE A 209 0.57 26.37 -2.86
C ILE A 209 0.99 25.27 -3.85
N GLU A 210 0.08 24.83 -4.73
CA GLU A 210 0.36 23.79 -5.72
C GLU A 210 1.45 24.21 -6.71
N GLY A 211 1.41 25.47 -7.18
CA GLY A 211 2.39 26.01 -8.11
C GLY A 211 3.80 26.18 -7.53
N ASN A 212 3.90 26.34 -6.21
CA ASN A 212 5.15 26.60 -5.46
C ASN A 212 5.68 25.38 -4.68
N ASN A 213 5.20 24.17 -5.00
CA ASN A 213 5.69 22.94 -4.36
C ASN A 213 6.20 21.93 -5.39
N ARG A 214 7.19 22.33 -6.20
CA ARG A 214 7.79 21.47 -7.22
C ARG A 214 9.23 21.85 -7.53
N ASN A 215 10.04 20.84 -7.82
CA ASN A 215 11.36 21.02 -8.42
C ASN A 215 11.27 20.96 -9.94
N VAL A 216 12.13 21.71 -10.63
CA VAL A 216 12.17 21.75 -12.09
C VAL A 216 13.59 21.47 -12.60
N GLY A 217 13.69 20.68 -13.67
CA GLY A 217 14.96 20.43 -14.36
C GLY A 217 15.21 21.49 -15.43
N GLY A 218 16.39 22.12 -15.41
CA GLY A 218 16.81 23.15 -16.37
C GLY A 218 17.76 22.65 -17.45
N GLY A 219 18.00 21.33 -17.52
CA GLY A 219 18.97 20.74 -18.44
C GLY A 219 20.40 20.88 -17.93
N TYR A 220 21.34 21.15 -18.83
CA TYR A 220 22.75 21.35 -18.48
C TYR A 220 23.39 22.47 -19.30
N ILE A 221 24.44 23.05 -18.73
CA ILE A 221 25.32 24.01 -19.40
C ILE A 221 26.69 23.37 -19.52
N VAL A 222 27.28 23.42 -20.72
CA VAL A 222 28.67 22.96 -20.92
C VAL A 222 29.61 24.13 -20.68
N HIS A 223 30.58 23.93 -19.79
CA HIS A 223 31.63 24.91 -19.53
C HIS A 223 32.95 24.20 -19.26
N ALA A 224 34.03 24.62 -19.93
CA ALA A 224 35.37 24.03 -19.77
C ALA A 224 35.41 22.49 -19.88
N ASP A 225 34.75 21.92 -20.90
CA ASP A 225 34.60 20.48 -21.13
C ASP A 225 33.88 19.70 -20.01
N GLU A 226 33.20 20.39 -19.10
CA GLU A 226 32.35 19.81 -18.05
C GLU A 226 30.87 20.16 -18.26
N GLN A 227 29.98 19.28 -17.81
CA GLN A 227 28.52 19.50 -17.82
C GLN A 227 28.02 19.90 -16.43
N TYR A 228 27.43 21.10 -16.34
CA TYR A 228 26.79 21.63 -15.14
C TYR A 228 25.29 21.44 -15.25
N LEU A 229 24.72 20.61 -14.37
CA LEU A 229 23.27 20.39 -14.31
C LEU A 229 22.58 21.63 -13.71
N VAL A 230 21.56 22.12 -14.39
CA VAL A 230 20.73 23.23 -13.91
C VAL A 230 19.48 22.64 -13.26
N ARG A 231 19.23 22.98 -11.99
CA ARG A 231 18.06 22.56 -11.23
C ARG A 231 17.42 23.76 -10.54
N GLY A 232 16.11 23.91 -10.68
CA GLY A 232 15.30 24.80 -9.85
C GLY A 232 14.78 24.05 -8.63
N GLU A 233 15.09 24.57 -7.45
CA GLU A 233 14.62 24.05 -6.17
C GLU A 233 13.41 24.86 -5.71
N GLY A 234 12.28 24.21 -5.58
CA GLY A 234 11.00 24.84 -5.22
C GLY A 234 10.10 23.90 -4.43
N LEU A 235 10.65 22.84 -3.83
CA LEU A 235 9.92 21.96 -2.93
C LEU A 235 9.89 22.58 -1.53
N VAL A 236 8.72 22.63 -0.91
CA VAL A 236 8.55 23.13 0.46
C VAL A 236 9.18 22.12 1.43
N GLN A 237 10.14 22.57 2.24
CA GLN A 237 10.82 21.69 3.21
C GLN A 237 10.25 21.82 4.63
N GLY A 238 9.62 22.94 4.94
CA GLY A 238 9.07 23.20 6.27
C GLY A 238 8.08 24.36 6.30
N LEU A 239 7.70 24.75 7.51
CA LEU A 239 6.70 25.79 7.75
C LEU A 239 7.11 27.16 7.22
N ASP A 240 8.40 27.53 7.35
CA ASP A 240 8.89 28.84 6.89
C ASP A 240 8.80 28.99 5.36
N ASP A 241 9.02 27.91 4.62
CA ASP A 241 8.89 27.91 3.16
C ASP A 241 7.42 28.06 2.75
N LEU A 242 6.53 27.35 3.45
CA LEU A 242 5.09 27.43 3.22
C LEU A 242 4.55 28.82 3.55
N ALA A 243 4.99 29.42 4.65
CA ALA A 243 4.63 30.77 5.09
C ALA A 243 4.98 31.84 4.04
N ARG A 244 6.12 31.67 3.36
CA ARG A 244 6.64 32.59 2.32
C ARG A 244 6.09 32.33 0.92
N VAL A 245 5.13 31.42 0.75
CA VAL A 245 4.45 31.25 -0.54
C VAL A 245 3.71 32.55 -0.88
N VAL A 246 4.02 33.11 -2.06
CA VAL A 246 3.37 34.32 -2.55
C VAL A 246 2.04 33.94 -3.20
N VAL A 247 0.94 34.40 -2.61
CA VAL A 247 -0.42 34.10 -3.08
C VAL A 247 -0.90 35.15 -4.08
N ALA A 248 -0.62 36.42 -3.81
CA ALA A 248 -1.00 37.52 -4.69
C ALA A 248 0.05 38.63 -4.66
N ARG A 249 -0.08 39.59 -5.58
CA ARG A 249 0.69 40.83 -5.57
C ARG A 249 -0.30 41.99 -5.55
N GLY A 250 -0.17 42.89 -4.58
CA GLY A 250 -0.98 44.10 -4.51
C GLY A 250 -0.67 45.05 -5.66
N GLU A 251 -1.50 46.09 -5.83
CA GLU A 251 -1.41 47.06 -6.94
C GLU A 251 -0.04 47.74 -7.08
N ARG A 252 0.71 47.88 -5.98
CA ARG A 252 2.06 48.47 -5.93
C ARG A 252 3.20 47.44 -6.03
N GLY A 253 2.89 46.18 -6.36
CA GLY A 253 3.86 45.09 -6.47
C GLY A 253 4.25 44.44 -5.13
N THR A 254 3.67 44.88 -4.02
CA THR A 254 3.90 44.26 -2.70
C THR A 254 3.35 42.83 -2.70
N PRO A 255 4.18 41.80 -2.44
CA PRO A 255 3.70 40.42 -2.34
C PRO A 255 2.83 40.24 -1.09
N VAL A 256 1.78 39.46 -1.23
CA VAL A 256 0.95 38.96 -0.13
C VAL A 256 1.34 37.49 0.08
N TYR A 257 1.92 37.21 1.24
CA TYR A 257 2.39 35.88 1.61
C TYR A 257 1.29 35.07 2.27
N LEU A 258 1.47 33.75 2.32
CA LEU A 258 0.52 32.85 2.98
C LEU A 258 0.34 33.19 4.46
N GLU A 259 1.43 33.53 5.16
CA GLU A 259 1.39 33.97 6.57
C GLU A 259 0.53 35.23 6.81
N ASN A 260 0.29 36.03 5.76
CA ASN A 260 -0.59 37.19 5.86
C ASN A 260 -2.08 36.81 5.81
N LEU A 261 -2.41 35.56 5.50
CA LEU A 261 -3.78 35.09 5.29
C LEU A 261 -4.28 34.15 6.40
N GLY A 262 -3.40 33.65 7.26
CA GLY A 262 -3.75 32.70 8.32
C GLY A 262 -2.54 32.02 8.91
#